data_AF-A0A519UPZ1-F1
#
_entry.id   AF-A0A519UPZ1-F1
#
_cell.length_a   1.000
_cell.length_b   1.000
_cell.length_c   1.000
_cell.angle_alpha   90.00
_cell.angle_beta   90.00
_cell.angle_gamma   90.00
#
_symmetry.space_group_name_H-M   'P 1'
#
loop_
_entity.id
_entity.type
_entity.pdbx_description
1 polymer ?
#
loop_
_entity_poly.entity_id
_entity_poly.type
_entity_poly.pdbx_seq_one_letter_code
_entity_poly.pdbx_strand_id
1 'polypeptide(L)'
;SIDISRIDGSPQIEFEYPDDSKPLPVYKKGDDEDSFLSQWENQKSEYAYIESAFTNILVPGPDIIHVQDLKSQGGIDGLIDFYDSLFTSFNATAGLSFEPAQPTDLNIPNRYFMKLDNNGPGAAYYGTYYTGQSSYSNINKYWLSPDTTNWGCAHEIGHGYQGKFGSDTSFYTGEIWNNIYQEFELTQKYIFMLSGKSELMANYPVEQLSIQVRERIVLPLTTIQQYAIGQIHQQTEKFGKPPLKESYEKLVIRCSFGIINAGRNSV
;
A
#
# COMPACT_ATOMS: atom_id res chain seq x y z
N SER A 1 34.37 5.80 4.31
CA SER A 1 34.17 7.15 3.71
C SER A 1 33.12 7.03 2.62
N ILE A 2 32.52 8.13 2.15
CA ILE A 2 31.69 8.13 0.93
C ILE A 2 32.29 9.19 0.00
N ASP A 3 32.74 8.78 -1.18
CA ASP A 3 33.20 9.69 -2.23
C ASP A 3 32.21 9.65 -3.40
N ILE A 4 31.96 10.80 -4.00
CA ILE A 4 31.06 10.95 -5.14
C ILE A 4 31.90 11.47 -6.31
N SER A 5 32.32 10.55 -7.17
CA SER A 5 33.05 10.86 -8.39
C SER A 5 32.10 10.86 -9.60
N ARG A 6 32.55 11.39 -10.73
CA ARG A 6 31.81 11.31 -12.00
C ARG A 6 32.69 10.66 -13.05
N ILE A 7 32.26 9.50 -13.55
CA ILE A 7 32.85 8.83 -14.71
C ILE A 7 31.81 8.87 -15.83
N ASP A 8 32.19 9.42 -16.98
CA ASP A 8 31.35 9.54 -18.19
C ASP A 8 29.96 10.20 -17.95
N GLY A 9 29.94 11.23 -17.10
CA GLY A 9 28.71 11.99 -16.79
C GLY A 9 27.77 11.33 -15.78
N SER A 10 28.03 10.09 -15.36
CA SER A 10 27.24 9.39 -14.34
C SER A 10 27.88 9.53 -12.95
N PRO A 11 27.10 9.80 -11.88
CA PRO A 11 27.63 9.80 -10.53
C PRO A 11 28.00 8.37 -10.11
N GLN A 12 29.24 8.19 -9.65
CA GLN A 12 29.71 6.99 -8.97
C GLN A 12 29.82 7.28 -7.48
N ILE A 13 29.32 6.37 -6.66
CA ILE A 13 29.43 6.42 -5.21
C ILE A 13 30.37 5.32 -4.79
N GLU A 14 31.50 5.70 -4.21
CA GLU A 14 32.47 4.78 -3.61
C GLU A 14 32.33 4.88 -2.09
N PHE A 15 32.25 3.74 -1.41
CA PHE A 15 32.24 3.71 0.03
C PHE A 15 33.15 2.62 0.58
N GLU A 16 33.84 2.94 1.66
CA GLU A 16 34.71 2.04 2.40
C GLU A 16 34.16 1.81 3.81
N TYR A 17 34.20 0.56 4.25
CA TYR A 17 33.84 0.11 5.59
C TYR A 17 34.98 -0.71 6.20
N PRO A 18 35.08 -0.79 7.54
CA PRO A 18 36.12 -1.56 8.22
C PRO A 18 36.20 -3.03 7.79
N ASP A 19 37.40 -3.60 7.72
CA ASP A 19 37.64 -4.99 7.30
C ASP A 19 36.92 -6.03 8.18
N ASP A 20 36.55 -5.67 9.41
CA ASP A 20 35.80 -6.50 10.36
C ASP A 20 34.28 -6.37 10.23
N SER A 21 33.79 -5.61 9.24
CA SER A 21 32.36 -5.46 8.99
C SER A 21 31.76 -6.77 8.47
N LYS A 22 30.64 -7.18 9.06
CA LYS A 22 29.85 -8.31 8.54
C LYS A 22 28.97 -7.82 7.39
N PRO A 23 28.95 -8.50 6.23
CA PRO A 23 28.00 -8.18 5.18
C PRO A 23 26.58 -8.48 5.68
N LEU A 24 25.65 -7.58 5.40
CA LEU A 24 24.22 -7.79 5.66
C LEU A 24 23.69 -8.82 4.65
N PRO A 25 23.13 -9.97 5.08
CA PRO A 25 22.42 -10.86 4.19
C PRO A 25 21.22 -10.14 3.58
N VAL A 26 21.13 -10.14 2.25
CA VAL A 26 20.03 -9.53 1.50
C VAL A 26 19.40 -10.61 0.62
N TYR A 27 18.07 -10.71 0.66
CA TYR A 27 17.28 -11.54 -0.23
C TYR A 27 16.48 -10.66 -1.19
N LYS A 28 16.52 -11.00 -2.47
CA LYS A 28 15.67 -10.45 -3.53
C LYS A 28 14.90 -11.58 -4.20
N LYS A 29 13.77 -11.21 -4.81
CA LYS A 29 12.90 -12.16 -5.48
C LYS A 29 13.66 -13.05 -6.47
N GLY A 30 13.52 -14.37 -6.34
CA GLY A 30 14.19 -15.36 -7.17
C GLY A 30 15.63 -15.71 -6.76
N ASP A 31 16.16 -15.12 -5.68
CA ASP A 31 17.43 -15.54 -5.10
C ASP A 31 17.31 -16.96 -4.49
N ASP A 32 18.45 -17.63 -4.35
CA ASP A 32 18.52 -18.94 -3.69
C ASP A 32 18.30 -18.80 -2.17
N GLU A 33 17.12 -19.19 -1.71
CA GLU A 33 16.70 -19.07 -0.31
C GLU A 33 17.58 -19.90 0.64
N ASP A 34 18.03 -21.09 0.24
CA ASP A 34 18.88 -21.93 1.07
C ASP A 34 20.28 -21.34 1.24
N SER A 35 20.83 -20.77 0.16
CA SER A 35 22.09 -20.04 0.20
C SER A 35 21.98 -18.80 1.09
N PHE A 36 20.89 -18.03 0.98
CA PHE A 36 20.63 -16.85 1.82
C PHE A 36 20.55 -17.21 3.30
N LEU A 37 19.74 -18.21 3.67
CA LEU A 37 19.59 -18.66 5.05
C LEU A 37 20.91 -19.22 5.61
N SER A 38 21.62 -20.04 4.82
CA SER A 38 22.91 -20.60 5.22
C SER A 38 23.97 -19.51 5.43
N GLN A 39 23.98 -18.48 4.58
CA GLN A 39 24.88 -17.34 4.76
C GLN A 39 24.59 -16.63 6.08
N TRP A 40 23.32 -16.33 6.35
CA TRP A 40 22.92 -15.60 7.55
C TRP A 40 23.28 -16.36 8.83
N GLU A 41 22.99 -17.67 8.89
CA GLU A 41 23.33 -18.52 10.03
C GLU A 41 24.84 -18.60 10.27
N ASN A 42 25.62 -18.84 9.21
CA ASN A 42 27.07 -18.99 9.30
C ASN A 42 27.76 -17.70 9.74
N GLN A 43 27.29 -16.55 9.25
CA GLN A 43 27.85 -15.24 9.59
C GLN A 43 27.41 -14.76 10.99
N LYS A 44 26.35 -15.37 11.55
CA LYS A 44 25.68 -14.87 12.77
C LYS A 44 25.38 -13.38 12.64
N SER A 45 24.80 -13.00 11.50
CA SER A 45 24.44 -11.61 11.24
C SER A 45 23.29 -11.20 12.18
N GLU A 46 23.41 -10.02 12.76
CA GLU A 46 22.44 -9.46 13.70
C GLU A 46 21.10 -9.15 13.02
N TYR A 47 21.12 -8.98 11.69
CA TYR A 47 19.96 -8.73 10.85
C TYR A 47 20.12 -9.40 9.48
N ALA A 48 19.00 -9.56 8.80
CA ALA A 48 18.95 -9.70 7.35
C ALA A 48 17.90 -8.77 6.75
N TYR A 49 17.94 -8.64 5.44
CA TYR A 49 17.12 -7.71 4.69
C TYR A 49 16.40 -8.42 3.56
N ILE A 50 15.08 -8.25 3.47
CA ILE A 50 14.27 -8.76 2.35
C ILE A 50 13.81 -7.54 1.55
N GLU A 51 14.25 -7.47 0.30
CA GLU A 51 13.97 -6.35 -0.62
C GLU A 51 13.00 -6.77 -1.71
N SER A 52 11.95 -5.98 -1.92
CA SER A 52 10.99 -6.14 -3.00
C SER A 52 10.72 -4.83 -3.74
N ALA A 53 9.75 -4.85 -4.67
CA ALA A 53 9.31 -3.66 -5.39
C ALA A 53 8.66 -2.61 -4.47
N PHE A 54 7.88 -3.06 -3.48
CA PHE A 54 7.09 -2.20 -2.59
C PHE A 54 7.53 -2.22 -1.13
N THR A 55 8.35 -3.18 -0.71
CA THR A 55 8.69 -3.38 0.70
C THR A 55 10.18 -3.63 0.89
N ASN A 56 10.64 -3.24 2.08
CA ASN A 56 11.98 -3.42 2.59
C ASN A 56 11.85 -3.89 4.03
N ILE A 57 12.12 -5.16 4.31
CA ILE A 57 11.90 -5.73 5.65
C ILE A 57 13.25 -5.99 6.31
N LEU A 58 13.49 -5.34 7.44
CA LEU A 58 14.66 -5.59 8.28
C LEU A 58 14.33 -6.61 9.36
N VAL A 59 14.84 -7.82 9.21
CA VAL A 59 14.53 -8.97 10.08
C VAL A 59 15.64 -9.14 11.13
N PRO A 60 15.33 -9.14 12.44
CA PRO A 60 16.30 -9.45 13.49
C PRO A 60 16.84 -10.88 13.39
N GLY A 61 18.12 -11.08 13.72
CA GLY A 61 18.79 -12.38 13.72
C GLY A 61 18.03 -13.51 14.43
N PRO A 62 17.49 -13.29 15.65
CA PRO A 62 16.69 -14.31 16.35
C PRO A 62 15.42 -14.74 15.60
N ASP A 63 14.92 -13.91 14.68
CA ASP A 63 13.68 -14.16 13.95
C ASP A 63 13.91 -14.94 12.64
N ILE A 64 15.14 -15.41 12.37
CA ILE A 64 15.45 -16.28 11.21
C ILE A 64 14.54 -17.51 11.14
N ILE A 65 14.14 -18.05 12.30
CA ILE A 65 13.21 -19.18 12.39
C ILE A 65 11.87 -18.88 11.70
N HIS A 66 11.40 -17.63 11.77
CA HIS A 66 10.14 -17.23 11.16
C HIS A 66 10.27 -17.02 9.65
N VAL A 67 11.48 -16.69 9.18
CA VAL A 67 11.79 -16.68 7.75
C VAL A 67 11.83 -18.12 7.22
N GLN A 68 12.40 -19.06 7.98
CA GLN A 68 12.40 -20.49 7.62
C GLN A 68 10.98 -21.08 7.56
N ASP A 69 10.10 -20.67 8.48
CA ASP A 69 8.69 -21.09 8.52
C ASP A 69 7.93 -20.70 7.23
N LEU A 70 8.36 -19.66 6.51
CA LEU A 70 7.75 -19.21 5.25
C LEU A 70 7.78 -20.29 4.16
N LYS A 71 8.72 -21.25 4.21
CA LYS A 71 8.76 -22.35 3.22
C LYS A 71 7.44 -23.10 3.09
N SER A 72 6.67 -23.18 4.17
CA SER A 72 5.33 -23.79 4.17
C SER A 72 4.28 -22.98 3.39
N GLN A 73 4.59 -21.72 3.06
CA GLN A 73 3.74 -20.72 2.42
C GLN A 73 4.39 -20.14 1.15
N GLY A 74 5.29 -20.88 0.50
CA GLY A 74 5.96 -20.44 -0.74
C GLY A 74 7.29 -19.72 -0.53
N GLY A 75 7.84 -19.74 0.68
CA GLY A 75 9.16 -19.18 0.98
C GLY A 75 9.17 -17.66 1.01
N ILE A 76 10.37 -17.08 0.88
CA ILE A 76 10.54 -15.63 0.84
C ILE A 76 9.93 -15.03 -0.43
N ASP A 77 9.98 -15.76 -1.55
CA ASP A 77 9.30 -15.36 -2.79
C ASP A 77 7.77 -15.28 -2.61
N GLY A 78 7.17 -16.24 -1.92
CA GLY A 78 5.73 -16.21 -1.59
C GLY A 78 5.35 -15.02 -0.71
N LEU A 79 6.22 -14.64 0.24
CA LEU A 79 6.05 -13.41 1.04
C LEU A 79 6.11 -12.16 0.16
N ILE A 80 7.05 -12.10 -0.79
CA ILE A 80 7.18 -10.98 -1.74
C ILE A 80 5.94 -10.91 -2.64
N ASP A 81 5.47 -12.04 -3.18
CA ASP A 81 4.25 -12.10 -4.00
C ASP A 81 3.00 -11.62 -3.25
N PHE A 82 2.90 -11.96 -1.97
CA PHE A 82 1.84 -11.47 -1.10
C PHE A 82 1.85 -9.93 -1.01
N TYR A 83 3.01 -9.32 -0.73
CA TYR A 83 3.11 -7.86 -0.67
C TYR A 83 2.91 -7.20 -2.03
N ASP A 84 3.46 -7.76 -3.10
CA ASP A 84 3.25 -7.27 -4.47
C ASP A 84 1.74 -7.20 -4.77
N SER A 85 0.99 -8.25 -4.39
CA SER A 85 -0.47 -8.30 -4.55
C SER A 85 -1.18 -7.29 -3.66
N LEU A 86 -0.83 -7.23 -2.37
CA LEU A 86 -1.46 -6.31 -1.40
C LEU A 86 -1.29 -4.85 -1.80
N PHE A 87 -0.07 -4.42 -2.10
CA PHE A 87 0.23 -3.05 -2.53
C PHE A 87 -0.41 -2.75 -3.90
N THR A 88 -0.45 -3.71 -4.81
CA THR A 88 -1.19 -3.53 -6.08
C THR A 88 -2.67 -3.25 -5.83
N SER A 89 -3.31 -4.00 -4.92
CA SER A 89 -4.72 -3.77 -4.57
C SER A 89 -4.95 -2.41 -3.90
N PHE A 90 -4.08 -2.01 -2.97
CA PHE A 90 -4.16 -0.67 -2.37
C PHE A 90 -3.97 0.45 -3.40
N ASN A 91 -2.98 0.32 -4.30
CA ASN A 91 -2.75 1.27 -5.38
C ASN A 91 -3.96 1.37 -6.30
N ALA A 92 -4.53 0.23 -6.74
CA ALA A 92 -5.72 0.21 -7.58
C ALA A 92 -6.92 0.86 -6.89
N THR A 93 -7.12 0.57 -5.60
CA THR A 93 -8.19 1.16 -4.78
C THR A 93 -8.03 2.67 -4.62
N ALA A 94 -6.79 3.14 -4.47
CA ALA A 94 -6.46 4.57 -4.43
C ALA A 94 -6.48 5.25 -5.81
N GLY A 95 -6.73 4.50 -6.89
CA GLY A 95 -6.71 5.01 -8.26
C GLY A 95 -5.32 5.31 -8.80
N LEU A 96 -4.26 4.76 -8.18
CA LEU A 96 -2.86 4.99 -8.56
C LEU A 96 -2.42 4.02 -9.68
N SER A 97 -1.66 4.52 -10.65
CA SER A 97 -1.10 3.75 -11.75
C SER A 97 0.33 4.17 -12.05
N PHE A 98 1.21 3.24 -12.43
CA PHE A 98 2.54 3.58 -12.96
C PHE A 98 2.49 4.24 -14.34
N GLU A 99 1.40 4.03 -15.08
CA GLU A 99 1.12 4.67 -16.38
C GLU A 99 -0.25 5.36 -16.32
N PRO A 100 -0.38 6.47 -15.56
CA PRO A 100 -1.68 7.11 -15.37
C PRO A 100 -2.03 8.00 -16.57
N ALA A 101 -3.32 8.14 -16.85
CA ALA A 101 -3.81 9.12 -17.82
C ALA A 101 -3.67 10.57 -17.30
N GLN A 102 -3.72 10.77 -15.98
CA GLN A 102 -3.53 12.05 -15.32
C GLN A 102 -2.28 12.03 -14.43
N PRO A 103 -1.39 13.04 -14.46
CA PRO A 103 -0.19 13.06 -13.63
C PRO A 103 -0.43 12.96 -12.12
N THR A 104 -1.61 13.34 -11.64
CA THR A 104 -2.01 13.25 -10.22
C THR A 104 -2.18 11.82 -9.73
N ASP A 105 -2.37 10.87 -10.64
CA ASP A 105 -2.69 9.48 -10.32
C ASP A 105 -1.43 8.60 -10.45
N LEU A 106 -0.25 9.23 -10.59
CA LEU A 106 1.01 8.54 -10.72
C LEU A 106 1.36 7.81 -9.44
N ASN A 107 1.51 6.49 -9.56
CA ASN A 107 2.08 5.66 -8.54
C ASN A 107 3.59 5.91 -8.46
N ILE A 108 4.01 6.65 -7.45
CA ILE A 108 5.42 6.87 -7.17
C ILE A 108 5.96 5.57 -6.54
N PRO A 109 7.05 4.98 -7.06
CA PRO A 109 7.65 3.77 -6.50
C PRO A 109 8.20 4.04 -5.08
N ASN A 110 7.32 3.96 -4.08
CA ASN A 110 7.65 4.08 -2.67
C ASN A 110 7.80 2.70 -2.08
N ARG A 111 8.87 2.49 -1.32
CA ARG A 111 9.10 1.25 -0.59
C ARG A 111 8.85 1.44 0.89
N TYR A 112 7.93 0.68 1.45
CA TYR A 112 7.68 0.66 2.88
C TYR A 112 8.86 -0.01 3.58
N PHE A 113 9.51 0.72 4.47
CA PHE A 113 10.51 0.16 5.37
C PHE A 113 9.81 -0.43 6.60
N MET A 114 9.91 -1.74 6.79
CA MET A 114 9.21 -2.51 7.81
C MET A 114 10.22 -3.09 8.79
N LYS A 115 10.00 -2.89 10.09
CA LYS A 115 10.89 -3.43 11.14
C LYS A 115 10.16 -3.79 12.42
N LEU A 116 10.85 -4.56 13.26
CA LEU A 116 10.52 -4.66 14.68
C LEU A 116 10.91 -3.35 15.40
N ASP A 117 10.05 -2.88 16.29
CA ASP A 117 10.27 -1.69 17.10
C ASP A 117 9.60 -1.80 18.47
N ASN A 118 10.24 -2.51 19.40
CA ASN A 118 9.71 -2.75 20.75
C ASN A 118 9.50 -1.47 21.59
N ASN A 119 9.98 -0.30 21.11
CA ASN A 119 9.78 0.99 21.77
C ASN A 119 8.72 1.86 21.07
N GLY A 120 8.11 1.35 19.99
CA GLY A 120 7.09 2.08 19.25
C GLY A 120 5.72 2.08 19.93
N PRO A 121 4.81 2.96 19.49
CA PRO A 121 3.46 3.03 20.03
C PRO A 121 2.60 1.85 19.58
N GLY A 122 1.64 1.47 20.44
CA GLY A 122 0.59 0.52 20.08
C GLY A 122 1.08 -0.90 19.78
N ALA A 123 0.24 -1.64 19.05
CA ALA A 123 0.57 -3.00 18.61
C ALA A 123 1.55 -2.98 17.42
N ALA A 124 1.27 -2.08 16.48
CA ALA A 124 2.10 -1.66 15.36
C ALA A 124 1.74 -0.21 15.03
N TYR A 125 2.46 0.40 14.09
CA TYR A 125 2.20 1.76 13.63
C TYR A 125 2.79 2.03 12.25
N TYR A 126 2.13 2.89 11.47
CA TYR A 126 2.69 3.55 10.30
C TYR A 126 3.29 4.91 10.66
N GLY A 127 4.56 5.12 10.32
CA GLY A 127 5.29 6.37 10.52
C GLY A 127 5.78 6.99 9.23
N THR A 128 6.28 8.23 9.32
CA THR A 128 6.79 8.99 8.16
C THR A 128 7.93 8.30 7.41
N TYR A 129 8.78 7.56 8.12
CA TYR A 129 10.00 6.96 7.56
C TYR A 129 9.96 5.43 7.50
N TYR A 130 9.13 4.81 8.34
CA TYR A 130 9.04 3.37 8.46
C TYR A 130 7.74 2.98 9.18
N THR A 131 7.33 1.73 8.98
CA THR A 131 6.28 1.07 9.74
C THR A 131 6.91 0.09 10.72
N GLY A 132 6.37 0.04 11.95
CA GLY A 132 6.96 -0.69 13.06
C GLY A 132 5.97 -1.61 13.73
N GLN A 133 6.40 -2.81 14.11
CA GLN A 133 5.66 -3.68 15.02
C GLN A 133 6.23 -3.53 16.43
N SER A 134 5.39 -3.34 17.45
CA SER A 134 5.86 -2.90 18.78
C SER A 134 5.45 -3.75 19.97
N SER A 135 4.32 -4.46 19.90
CA SER A 135 3.79 -5.22 21.06
C SER A 135 4.22 -6.69 21.16
N TYR A 136 5.11 -7.16 20.28
CA TYR A 136 5.59 -8.54 20.32
C TYR A 136 7.11 -8.58 20.22
N SER A 137 7.72 -9.65 20.75
CA SER A 137 9.17 -9.81 20.82
C SER A 137 9.82 -10.25 19.49
N ASN A 138 9.04 -10.58 18.47
CA ASN A 138 9.50 -11.02 17.15
C ASN A 138 8.70 -10.31 16.06
N ILE A 139 9.26 -10.19 14.86
CA ILE A 139 8.67 -9.45 13.74
C ILE A 139 7.54 -10.20 13.01
N ASN A 140 7.33 -11.48 13.33
CA ASN A 140 6.50 -12.39 12.55
C ASN A 140 5.03 -11.97 12.48
N LYS A 141 4.48 -11.47 13.59
CA LYS A 141 3.04 -11.25 13.75
C LYS A 141 2.45 -10.34 12.67
N TYR A 142 3.20 -9.34 12.20
CA TYR A 142 2.76 -8.42 11.16
C TYR A 142 3.51 -8.65 9.85
N TRP A 143 4.84 -8.71 9.87
CA TRP A 143 5.61 -8.52 8.63
C TRP A 143 6.07 -9.82 7.95
N LEU A 144 6.13 -10.95 8.67
CA LEU A 144 6.49 -12.27 8.11
C LEU A 144 5.33 -13.27 8.12
N SER A 145 4.09 -12.77 8.20
CA SER A 145 2.87 -13.59 8.18
C SER A 145 2.03 -13.22 6.95
N PRO A 146 2.33 -13.77 5.75
CA PRO A 146 1.67 -13.45 4.48
C PRO A 146 0.26 -14.04 4.39
N ASP A 147 -0.60 -13.65 5.32
CA ASP A 147 -1.99 -14.08 5.41
C ASP A 147 -2.91 -12.89 5.09
N THR A 148 -3.80 -13.08 4.12
CA THR A 148 -4.87 -12.13 3.77
C THR A 148 -5.78 -11.74 4.95
N THR A 149 -5.82 -12.54 6.01
CA THR A 149 -6.58 -12.27 7.24
C THR A 149 -5.77 -11.52 8.31
N ASN A 150 -4.50 -11.19 8.03
CA ASN A 150 -3.65 -10.41 8.92
C ASN A 150 -4.08 -8.93 8.92
N TRP A 151 -5.21 -8.66 9.59
CA TRP A 151 -5.81 -7.34 9.72
C TRP A 151 -4.79 -6.29 10.13
N GLY A 152 -3.96 -6.60 11.14
CA GLY A 152 -2.98 -5.66 11.68
C GLY A 152 -1.98 -5.19 10.63
N CYS A 153 -1.44 -6.12 9.84
CA CYS A 153 -0.52 -5.78 8.75
C CYS A 153 -1.17 -4.86 7.71
N ALA A 154 -2.36 -5.25 7.21
CA ALA A 154 -3.09 -4.48 6.21
C ALA A 154 -3.52 -3.10 6.71
N HIS A 155 -3.94 -3.02 7.98
CA HIS A 155 -4.34 -1.78 8.64
C HIS A 155 -3.22 -0.74 8.67
N GLU A 156 -2.02 -1.15 9.11
CA GLU A 156 -0.87 -0.23 9.16
C GLU A 156 -0.39 0.18 7.77
N ILE A 157 -0.39 -0.74 6.80
CA ILE A 157 -0.06 -0.39 5.41
C ILE A 157 -1.06 0.65 4.88
N GLY A 158 -2.34 0.45 5.18
CA GLY A 158 -3.44 1.33 4.80
C GLY A 158 -3.28 2.76 5.31
N HIS A 159 -2.68 2.99 6.48
CA HIS A 159 -2.41 4.33 6.97
C HIS A 159 -1.55 5.19 6.01
N GLY A 160 -0.64 4.58 5.24
CA GLY A 160 0.11 5.34 4.23
C GLY A 160 -0.70 5.73 2.99
N TYR A 161 -1.86 5.10 2.77
CA TYR A 161 -2.79 5.44 1.70
C TYR A 161 -3.84 6.48 2.11
N GLN A 162 -3.95 6.84 3.40
CA GLN A 162 -4.97 7.76 3.89
C GLN A 162 -4.74 9.22 3.47
N GLY A 163 -3.51 9.59 3.12
CA GLY A 163 -3.15 10.96 2.76
C GLY A 163 -3.53 11.98 3.85
N LYS A 164 -3.74 13.25 3.45
CA LYS A 164 -4.17 14.32 4.39
C LYS A 164 -5.66 14.25 4.79
N PHE A 165 -6.43 13.33 4.22
CA PHE A 165 -7.86 13.16 4.52
C PHE A 165 -8.08 12.59 5.93
N GLY A 166 -7.14 11.78 6.45
CA GLY A 166 -7.22 11.24 7.81
C GLY A 166 -7.09 12.30 8.92
N SER A 167 -6.55 13.48 8.59
CA SER A 167 -6.44 14.63 9.50
C SER A 167 -7.54 15.67 9.36
N ASP A 168 -8.56 15.40 8.53
CA ASP A 168 -9.72 16.28 8.42
C ASP A 168 -10.55 16.21 9.71
N THR A 169 -10.49 17.28 10.50
CA THR A 169 -11.22 17.39 11.78
C THR A 169 -12.74 17.40 11.63
N SER A 170 -13.26 17.49 10.40
CA SER A 170 -14.70 17.44 10.12
C SER A 170 -15.23 16.02 9.83
N PHE A 171 -14.35 15.06 9.50
CA PHE A 171 -14.73 13.68 9.19
C PHE A 171 -13.59 12.68 9.47
N TYR A 172 -13.65 11.96 10.60
CA TYR A 172 -12.63 10.97 10.98
C TYR A 172 -12.77 9.68 10.17
N THR A 173 -11.83 9.41 9.26
CA THR A 173 -11.84 8.27 8.32
C THR A 173 -10.81 7.19 8.62
N GLY A 174 -9.91 7.42 9.59
CA GLY A 174 -8.70 6.61 9.81
C GLY A 174 -8.97 5.12 10.03
N GLU A 175 -10.02 4.76 10.77
CA GLU A 175 -10.36 3.35 11.02
C GLU A 175 -11.40 2.79 10.05
N ILE A 176 -12.24 3.67 9.48
CA ILE A 176 -13.44 3.27 8.76
C ILE A 176 -13.11 2.73 7.37
N TRP A 177 -12.16 3.37 6.67
CA TRP A 177 -11.81 2.94 5.31
C TRP A 177 -11.21 1.52 5.30
N ASN A 178 -10.33 1.24 6.27
CA ASN A 178 -9.74 -0.08 6.42
C ASN A 178 -10.82 -1.13 6.73
N ASN A 179 -11.81 -0.80 7.58
CA ASN A 179 -12.91 -1.73 7.92
C ASN A 179 -13.76 -2.05 6.69
N ILE A 180 -14.07 -1.05 5.87
CA ILE A 180 -14.86 -1.25 4.66
C ILE A 180 -14.11 -2.12 3.65
N TYR A 181 -12.82 -1.86 3.42
CA TYR A 181 -12.02 -2.62 2.47
C TYR A 181 -11.88 -4.09 2.88
N GLN A 182 -11.66 -4.36 4.17
CA GLN A 182 -11.51 -5.73 4.65
C GLN A 182 -12.83 -6.50 4.65
N GLU A 183 -13.95 -5.85 4.98
CA GLU A 183 -15.27 -6.47 4.80
C GLU A 183 -15.55 -6.77 3.32
N PHE A 184 -15.10 -5.93 2.39
CA PHE A 184 -15.18 -6.19 0.95
C PHE A 184 -14.38 -7.44 0.55
N GLU A 185 -13.10 -7.54 0.93
CA GLU A 185 -12.25 -8.69 0.64
C GLU A 185 -12.80 -9.99 1.25
N LEU A 186 -13.26 -9.92 2.51
CA LEU A 186 -13.85 -11.07 3.20
C LEU A 186 -15.12 -11.53 2.50
N THR A 187 -15.98 -10.59 2.11
CA THR A 187 -17.19 -10.87 1.33
C THR A 187 -16.85 -11.53 0.00
N GLN A 188 -15.86 -11.01 -0.73
CA GLN A 188 -15.42 -11.57 -2.00
C GLN A 188 -14.89 -13.00 -1.85
N LYS A 189 -14.04 -13.26 -0.84
CA LYS A 189 -13.54 -14.60 -0.52
C LYS A 189 -14.67 -15.59 -0.25
N TYR A 190 -15.66 -15.22 0.57
CA TYR A 190 -16.80 -16.10 0.87
C TYR A 190 -17.70 -16.33 -0.35
N ILE A 191 -17.93 -15.30 -1.17
CA ILE A 191 -18.68 -15.44 -2.42
C ILE A 191 -18.00 -16.42 -3.37
N PHE A 192 -16.68 -16.37 -3.50
CA PHE A 192 -15.93 -17.30 -4.35
C PHE A 192 -15.99 -18.74 -3.83
N MET A 193 -15.83 -18.95 -2.53
CA MET A 193 -15.96 -20.28 -1.92
C MET A 193 -17.36 -20.87 -2.11
N LEU A 194 -18.41 -20.06 -1.96
CA LEU A 194 -19.81 -20.52 -2.09
C LEU A 194 -20.23 -20.74 -3.55
N SER A 195 -19.77 -19.89 -4.46
CA SER A 195 -20.17 -19.94 -5.88
C SER A 195 -19.27 -20.84 -6.75
N GLY A 196 -18.07 -21.19 -6.27
CA GLY A 196 -17.06 -21.92 -7.03
C GLY A 196 -16.47 -21.11 -8.19
N LYS A 197 -16.56 -19.77 -8.14
CA LYS A 197 -16.08 -18.84 -9.18
C LYS A 197 -14.81 -18.13 -8.73
N SER A 198 -14.01 -17.66 -9.70
CA SER A 198 -12.79 -16.89 -9.47
C SER A 198 -12.95 -15.38 -9.66
N GLU A 199 -14.13 -14.92 -10.09
CA GLU A 199 -14.42 -13.51 -10.34
C GLU A 199 -15.85 -13.14 -9.95
N LEU A 200 -16.03 -11.89 -9.52
CA LEU A 200 -17.36 -11.36 -9.20
C LEU A 200 -18.14 -11.20 -10.51
N MET A 201 -19.43 -11.56 -10.48
CA MET A 201 -20.33 -11.49 -11.63
C MET A 201 -19.95 -12.39 -12.82
N ALA A 202 -19.15 -13.46 -12.62
CA ALA A 202 -18.76 -14.41 -13.68
C ALA A 202 -19.91 -14.95 -14.55
N ASN A 203 -21.13 -15.02 -14.00
CA ASN A 203 -22.32 -15.52 -14.72
C ASN A 203 -23.09 -14.41 -15.48
N TYR A 204 -22.68 -13.15 -15.35
CA TYR A 204 -23.36 -11.96 -15.88
C TYR A 204 -22.37 -10.99 -16.57
N PRO A 205 -21.67 -11.45 -17.62
CA PRO A 205 -20.57 -10.70 -18.24
C PRO A 205 -21.03 -9.41 -18.93
N VAL A 206 -22.27 -9.35 -19.43
CA VAL A 206 -22.83 -8.16 -20.09
C VAL A 206 -23.10 -7.06 -19.06
N GLU A 207 -23.67 -7.44 -17.92
CA GLU A 207 -23.97 -6.56 -16.81
C GLU A 207 -22.69 -6.08 -16.12
N GLN A 208 -21.70 -6.97 -15.97
CA GLN A 208 -20.37 -6.61 -15.47
C GLN A 208 -19.70 -5.56 -16.35
N LEU A 209 -19.74 -5.72 -17.69
CA LEU A 209 -19.22 -4.72 -18.62
C LEU A 209 -19.98 -3.39 -18.53
N SER A 210 -21.31 -3.44 -18.40
CA SER A 210 -22.13 -2.25 -18.19
C SER A 210 -21.76 -1.51 -16.90
N ILE A 211 -21.45 -2.24 -15.82
CA ILE A 211 -21.01 -1.67 -14.54
C ILE A 211 -19.63 -1.01 -14.71
N GLN A 212 -18.67 -1.68 -15.35
CA GLN A 212 -17.33 -1.12 -15.57
C GLN A 212 -17.37 0.17 -16.39
N VAL A 213 -18.22 0.24 -17.43
CA VAL A 213 -18.41 1.46 -18.21
C VAL A 213 -18.99 2.58 -17.35
N ARG A 214 -19.94 2.27 -16.45
CA ARG A 214 -20.48 3.26 -15.51
C ARG A 214 -19.43 3.77 -14.53
N GLU A 215 -18.64 2.88 -13.93
CA GLU A 215 -17.54 3.25 -13.03
C GLU A 215 -16.56 4.22 -13.70
N ARG A 216 -16.20 3.96 -14.97
CA ARG A 216 -15.34 4.86 -15.76
C ARG A 216 -15.94 6.25 -15.99
N ILE A 217 -17.27 6.40 -15.90
CA ILE A 217 -17.96 7.69 -15.99
C ILE A 217 -18.10 8.33 -14.61
N VAL A 218 -18.42 7.54 -13.58
CA VAL A 218 -18.71 8.02 -12.22
C VAL A 218 -17.44 8.51 -11.52
N LEU A 219 -16.34 7.74 -11.57
CA LEU A 219 -15.08 8.06 -10.88
C LEU A 219 -14.51 9.46 -11.23
N PRO A 220 -14.37 9.87 -12.50
CA PRO A 220 -13.89 11.22 -12.79
C PRO A 220 -14.87 12.30 -12.31
N LEU A 221 -16.18 12.04 -12.33
CA LEU A 221 -17.18 13.00 -11.86
C LEU A 221 -17.15 13.18 -10.34
N THR A 222 -16.97 12.10 -9.57
CA THR A 222 -16.84 12.19 -8.11
C THR A 222 -15.54 12.89 -7.72
N THR A 223 -14.44 12.64 -8.43
CA THR A 223 -13.16 13.34 -8.22
C THR A 223 -13.28 14.84 -8.49
N ILE A 224 -13.88 15.23 -9.62
CA ILE A 224 -14.10 16.66 -9.95
C ILE A 224 -15.02 17.32 -8.92
N GLN A 225 -16.08 16.62 -8.50
CA GLN A 225 -17.01 17.10 -7.48
C GLN A 225 -16.30 17.32 -6.13
N GLN A 226 -15.50 16.35 -5.68
CA GLN A 226 -14.79 16.44 -4.41
C GLN A 226 -13.73 17.54 -4.44
N TYR A 227 -13.02 17.70 -5.57
CA TYR A 227 -12.09 18.81 -5.77
C TYR A 227 -12.80 20.17 -5.65
N ALA A 228 -13.96 20.32 -6.32
CA ALA A 228 -14.74 21.56 -6.27
C ALA A 228 -15.23 21.88 -4.84
N ILE A 229 -15.70 20.88 -4.09
CA ILE A 229 -16.09 21.01 -2.68
C ILE A 229 -14.89 21.45 -1.83
N GLY A 230 -13.74 20.80 -1.99
CA GLY A 230 -12.51 21.14 -1.27
C GLY A 230 -12.03 22.57 -1.54
N GLN A 231 -12.11 23.03 -2.80
CA GLN A 231 -11.78 24.41 -3.16
C GLN A 231 -12.74 25.42 -2.53
N ILE A 232 -14.04 25.13 -2.49
CA ILE A 232 -15.03 25.99 -1.81
C ILE A 232 -14.67 26.11 -0.32
N HIS A 233 -14.38 24.99 0.34
CA HIS A 233 -14.04 24.97 1.76
C HIS A 233 -12.76 25.77 2.05
N GLN A 234 -11.66 25.44 1.38
CA GLN A 234 -10.35 26.06 1.58
C GLN A 234 -10.37 27.58 1.33
N GLN A 235 -11.08 28.02 0.29
CA GLN A 235 -11.18 29.43 -0.03
C GLN A 235 -12.14 30.19 0.90
N THR A 236 -13.14 29.50 1.47
CA THR A 236 -14.03 30.10 2.47
C THR A 236 -13.25 30.39 3.76
N GLU A 237 -12.39 29.47 4.20
CA GLU A 237 -11.51 29.68 5.35
C GLU A 237 -10.51 30.83 5.14
N LYS A 238 -9.92 30.93 3.95
CA LYS A 238 -8.90 31.95 3.64
C LYS A 238 -9.45 33.35 3.37
N PHE A 239 -10.61 33.46 2.72
CA PHE A 239 -11.08 34.72 2.15
C PHE A 239 -12.48 35.14 2.64
N GLY A 240 -13.17 34.30 3.43
CA GLY A 240 -14.56 34.51 3.87
C GLY A 240 -15.59 34.36 2.74
N LYS A 241 -15.31 34.92 1.55
CA LYS A 241 -16.09 34.73 0.32
C LYS A 241 -15.16 34.24 -0.81
N PRO A 242 -15.29 32.97 -1.26
CA PRO A 242 -14.45 32.43 -2.33
C PRO A 242 -14.67 33.18 -3.65
N PRO A 243 -13.60 33.64 -4.34
CA PRO A 243 -13.71 34.36 -5.61
C PRO A 243 -14.43 33.57 -6.71
N LEU A 244 -14.32 32.24 -6.69
CA LEU A 244 -14.89 31.34 -7.69
C LEU A 244 -16.03 30.46 -7.14
N LYS A 245 -16.61 30.82 -5.97
CA LYS A 245 -17.62 29.99 -5.28
C LYS A 245 -18.72 29.50 -6.22
N GLU A 246 -19.32 30.41 -6.96
CA GLU A 246 -20.44 30.10 -7.86
C GLU A 246 -20.05 29.15 -9.00
N SER A 247 -18.80 29.22 -9.47
CA SER A 247 -18.29 28.34 -10.52
C SER A 247 -18.07 26.92 -9.99
N TYR A 248 -17.52 26.79 -8.79
CA TYR A 248 -17.37 25.48 -8.13
C TYR A 248 -18.72 24.87 -7.74
N GLU A 249 -19.68 25.65 -7.24
CA GLU A 249 -21.03 25.16 -6.94
C GLU A 249 -21.73 24.64 -8.19
N LYS A 250 -21.62 25.34 -9.33
CA LYS A 250 -22.12 24.86 -10.62
C LYS A 250 -21.44 23.56 -11.04
N LEU A 251 -20.13 23.41 -10.78
CA LEU A 251 -19.39 22.20 -11.10
C LEU A 251 -19.83 21.00 -10.24
N VAL A 252 -20.04 21.22 -8.94
CA VAL A 252 -20.59 20.21 -8.01
C VAL A 252 -21.95 19.72 -8.48
N ILE A 253 -22.86 20.65 -8.81
CA ILE A 253 -24.22 20.32 -9.27
C ILE A 253 -24.18 19.56 -10.61
N ARG A 254 -23.34 19.97 -11.56
CA ARG A 254 -23.20 19.29 -12.86
C ARG A 254 -22.65 17.88 -12.71
N CYS A 255 -21.69 17.68 -11.82
CA CYS A 255 -21.17 16.35 -11.53
C CYS A 255 -22.24 15.47 -10.86
N SER A 256 -23.04 16.01 -9.93
CA SER A 256 -24.18 15.30 -9.33
C SER A 256 -25.15 14.77 -10.40
N PHE A 257 -25.50 15.59 -11.40
CA PHE A 257 -26.36 15.14 -12.49
C PHE A 257 -25.73 14.00 -13.30
N GLY A 258 -24.43 14.08 -13.61
CA GLY A 258 -23.72 13.02 -14.31
C GLY A 258 -23.66 11.71 -13.52
N ILE A 259 -23.38 11.78 -12.21
CA ILE A 259 -23.33 10.64 -11.31
C ILE A 259 -24.72 9.98 -11.19
N ILE A 260 -25.77 10.79 -10.98
CA ILE A 260 -27.15 10.29 -10.87
C ILE A 260 -27.60 9.64 -12.19
N ASN A 261 -27.28 10.23 -13.34
CA ASN A 261 -27.67 9.69 -14.64
C ASN A 261 -26.91 8.41 -14.99
N ALA A 262 -25.62 8.33 -14.67
CA ALA A 262 -24.85 7.09 -14.79
C ALA A 262 -25.42 6.01 -13.85
N GLY A 263 -25.82 6.37 -12.62
CA GLY A 263 -26.40 5.46 -11.64
C GLY A 263 -27.85 5.03 -11.89
N ARG A 264 -28.65 5.77 -12.69
CA ARG A 264 -30.09 5.48 -12.90
C ARG A 264 -30.39 4.36 -13.89
N ASN A 265 -29.48 3.98 -14.78
CA ASN A 265 -29.67 2.83 -15.68
C ASN A 265 -29.36 1.48 -14.97
N SER A 266 -29.68 1.37 -13.67
CA SER A 266 -29.30 0.25 -12.79
C SER A 266 -30.46 -0.72 -12.46
N VAL A 267 -31.45 -0.83 -13.35
CA VAL A 267 -32.51 -1.85 -13.27
C VAL A 267 -32.47 -2.69 -14.53
#